data_AF-A0A3D0YAL8-F1
#
_entry.id   AF-A0A3D0YAL8-F1
#
_cell.length_a   1.000
_cell.length_b   1.000
_cell.length_c   1.000
_cell.angle_alpha   90.00
_cell.angle_beta   90.00
_cell.angle_gamma   90.00
#
_symmetry.space_group_name_H-M   'P 1'
#
loop_
_entity.id
_entity.type
_entity.pdbx_description
1 polymer ?
#
loop_
_entity_poly.entity_id
_entity_poly.type
_entity_poly.pdbx_seq_one_letter_code
_entity_poly.pdbx_strand_id
1 'polypeptide(L)'
;MNSITNLNVSNYNSDSEVRKVNSIKEKSSVSIDTLETAAIYTRSKEKEPSEEMKIAKKMKDDLEQNMLRVLKESVLSSVLKQGAGIKGILEKLLKGEKVEGIYDKITAEDIAEAKINIAADGYWSAESTSSRLVNFAKAVSNSDPSKGEMLKDAIIQGFDMAKEIWGEELPEICNQTRELTMQKMDDWMNENH
;
A
#
# COMPACT_ATOMS: atom_id res chain seq x y z
N MET A 1 -63.21 -43.93 11.95
CA MET A 1 -63.40 -43.25 13.26
C MET A 1 -62.75 -41.89 13.15
N ASN A 2 -63.54 -40.84 13.36
CA ASN A 2 -63.09 -39.46 13.47
C ASN A 2 -62.31 -39.28 14.78
N SER A 3 -61.23 -38.50 14.74
CA SER A 3 -60.96 -37.49 15.77
C SER A 3 -59.97 -36.47 15.22
N ILE A 4 -60.51 -35.28 14.98
CA ILE A 4 -59.81 -34.03 14.74
C ILE A 4 -59.46 -33.47 16.11
N THR A 5 -58.22 -33.02 16.32
CA THR A 5 -57.93 -31.91 17.22
C THR A 5 -56.95 -30.96 16.56
N ASN A 6 -57.47 -29.80 16.20
CA ASN A 6 -56.74 -28.59 15.82
C ASN A 6 -55.83 -28.12 16.96
N LEU A 7 -54.58 -27.82 16.65
CA LEU A 7 -53.81 -26.79 17.35
C LEU A 7 -53.39 -25.73 16.34
N ASN A 8 -54.04 -24.58 16.45
CA ASN A 8 -53.69 -23.33 15.82
C ASN A 8 -52.59 -22.66 16.63
N VAL A 9 -51.41 -22.43 16.06
CA VAL A 9 -50.59 -21.26 16.41
C VAL A 9 -49.97 -20.70 15.14
N SER A 10 -50.15 -19.39 15.01
CA SER A 10 -49.91 -18.55 13.86
C SER A 10 -48.50 -18.60 13.26
N ASN A 11 -48.55 -18.72 11.94
CA ASN A 11 -47.64 -18.24 10.91
C ASN A 11 -46.91 -16.92 11.25
N TYR A 12 -45.60 -16.87 11.02
CA TYR A 12 -44.98 -15.80 10.23
C TYR A 12 -43.70 -16.33 9.53
N ASN A 13 -43.88 -16.64 8.24
CA ASN A 13 -42.98 -16.49 7.07
C ASN A 13 -41.67 -15.69 7.31
N SER A 14 -40.56 -15.94 6.60
CA SER A 14 -40.30 -16.59 5.30
C SER A 14 -38.79 -16.93 5.23
N ASP A 15 -38.36 -18.15 4.93
CA ASP A 15 -38.26 -18.78 3.60
C ASP A 15 -37.16 -18.19 2.70
N SER A 16 -36.04 -18.91 2.53
CA SER A 16 -35.56 -19.36 1.22
C SER A 16 -34.26 -20.18 1.29
N GLU A 17 -34.24 -21.23 0.49
CA GLU A 17 -33.36 -22.40 0.49
C GLU A 17 -32.04 -22.23 -0.31
N VAL A 18 -30.93 -22.70 0.29
CA VAL A 18 -30.04 -23.82 -0.13
C VAL A 18 -29.59 -24.03 -1.62
N ARG A 19 -28.25 -24.13 -1.76
CA ARG A 19 -27.37 -24.94 -2.69
C ARG A 19 -26.98 -24.41 -4.09
N LYS A 20 -25.66 -24.24 -4.32
CA LYS A 20 -24.77 -25.24 -5.00
C LYS A 20 -23.32 -24.75 -5.09
N VAL A 21 -22.37 -25.65 -4.79
CA VAL A 21 -20.93 -25.55 -5.08
C VAL A 21 -20.62 -26.41 -6.31
N ASN A 22 -19.83 -25.91 -7.28
CA ASN A 22 -18.84 -26.70 -8.06
C ASN A 22 -17.94 -25.84 -8.98
N SER A 23 -16.63 -25.86 -8.68
CA SER A 23 -15.45 -26.16 -9.54
C SER A 23 -15.07 -25.41 -10.85
N ILE A 24 -13.94 -24.67 -10.75
CA ILE A 24 -12.68 -24.65 -11.58
C ILE A 24 -12.73 -24.25 -13.07
N LYS A 25 -12.08 -23.12 -13.49
CA LYS A 25 -10.70 -23.01 -14.05
C LYS A 25 -10.43 -21.69 -14.82
N GLU A 26 -9.18 -21.22 -14.66
CA GLU A 26 -8.33 -20.50 -15.62
C GLU A 26 -8.43 -18.96 -15.86
N LYS A 27 -7.26 -18.34 -15.66
CA LYS A 27 -6.73 -17.09 -16.25
C LYS A 27 -7.64 -15.87 -16.18
N SER A 28 -7.40 -15.01 -15.20
CA SER A 28 -7.65 -13.58 -15.35
C SER A 28 -6.37 -12.83 -15.05
N SER A 29 -5.77 -12.29 -16.10
CA SER A 29 -4.93 -11.09 -16.02
C SER A 29 -5.60 -10.10 -15.07
N VAL A 30 -4.96 -9.81 -13.95
CA VAL A 30 -5.44 -8.79 -13.01
C VAL A 30 -5.23 -7.45 -13.70
N SER A 31 -6.30 -6.99 -14.33
CA SER A 31 -6.40 -5.66 -14.92
C SER A 31 -6.23 -4.61 -13.81
N ILE A 32 -5.64 -3.48 -14.20
CA ILE A 32 -5.27 -2.29 -13.42
C ILE A 32 -6.42 -1.67 -12.59
N ASP A 33 -7.64 -2.25 -12.63
CA ASP A 33 -8.81 -1.81 -11.86
C ASP A 33 -8.76 -2.16 -10.36
N THR A 34 -7.86 -3.03 -9.88
CA THR A 34 -7.75 -3.32 -8.44
C THR A 34 -7.20 -2.15 -7.61
N LEU A 35 -6.60 -1.13 -8.25
CA LEU A 35 -6.26 0.15 -7.61
C LEU A 35 -7.50 0.93 -7.17
N GLU A 36 -8.68 0.57 -7.67
CA GLU A 36 -9.93 1.15 -7.21
C GLU A 36 -10.22 0.74 -5.76
N THR A 37 -9.75 -0.40 -5.25
CA THR A 37 -10.04 -0.80 -3.85
C THR A 37 -9.35 0.09 -2.81
N ALA A 38 -8.16 0.63 -3.11
CA ALA A 38 -7.52 1.66 -2.29
C ALA A 38 -8.21 3.04 -2.45
N ALA A 39 -8.91 3.28 -3.56
CA ALA A 39 -9.63 4.52 -3.86
C ALA A 39 -11.12 4.50 -3.42
N ILE A 40 -11.74 3.32 -3.24
CA ILE A 40 -13.17 3.13 -2.94
C ILE A 40 -13.56 3.70 -1.56
N TYR A 41 -12.61 3.88 -0.64
CA TYR A 41 -12.92 4.49 0.66
C TYR A 41 -13.22 6.01 0.59
N THR A 42 -13.05 6.65 -0.58
CA THR A 42 -13.20 8.12 -0.73
C THR A 42 -14.37 8.58 -1.59
N ARG A 43 -15.47 7.81 -1.70
CA ARG A 43 -16.70 8.31 -2.34
C ARG A 43 -17.92 8.30 -1.43
N SER A 44 -17.82 9.02 -0.31
CA SER A 44 -18.98 9.55 0.40
C SER A 44 -19.04 11.06 0.19
N LYS A 45 -20.18 11.53 -0.31
CA LYS A 45 -20.45 12.89 -0.80
C LYS A 45 -20.08 13.99 0.22
N GLU A 46 -19.45 15.04 -0.30
CA GLU A 46 -19.44 16.42 0.21
C GLU A 46 -19.47 16.59 1.74
N LYS A 47 -18.30 16.43 2.36
CA LYS A 47 -17.93 17.10 3.61
C LYS A 47 -16.53 17.66 3.41
N GLU A 48 -16.29 18.85 3.96
CA GLU A 48 -14.92 19.37 4.18
C GLU A 48 -14.01 18.21 4.64
N PRO A 49 -12.81 18.04 4.07
CA PRO A 49 -11.93 16.94 4.42
C PRO A 49 -11.71 16.95 5.93
N SER A 50 -11.91 15.81 6.59
CA SER A 50 -11.64 15.70 8.03
C SER A 50 -10.20 16.11 8.33
N GLU A 51 -9.90 16.52 9.56
CA GLU A 51 -8.54 16.92 9.94
C GLU A 51 -7.53 15.79 9.70
N GLU A 52 -7.96 14.55 9.86
CA GLU A 52 -7.21 13.33 9.58
C GLU A 52 -6.93 13.15 8.08
N MET A 53 -7.90 13.48 7.23
CA MET A 53 -7.70 13.48 5.77
C MET A 53 -6.73 14.59 5.33
N LYS A 54 -6.73 15.75 6.01
CA LYS A 54 -5.73 16.81 5.79
C LYS A 54 -4.34 16.35 6.23
N ILE A 55 -4.23 15.60 7.33
CA ILE A 55 -2.97 15.00 7.78
C ILE A 55 -2.46 13.98 6.75
N ALA A 56 -3.31 13.06 6.31
CA ALA A 56 -2.95 12.06 5.29
C ALA A 56 -2.49 12.75 3.99
N LYS A 57 -3.17 13.82 3.57
CA LYS A 57 -2.76 14.63 2.42
C LYS A 57 -1.39 15.28 2.64
N LYS A 58 -1.15 15.90 3.80
CA LYS A 58 0.15 16.52 4.12
C LYS A 58 1.28 15.50 4.12
N MET A 59 1.04 14.31 4.66
CA MET A 59 2.01 13.20 4.65
C MET A 59 2.32 12.74 3.24
N LYS A 60 1.30 12.63 2.37
CA LYS A 60 1.48 12.32 0.96
C LYS A 60 2.29 13.41 0.25
N ASP A 61 1.96 14.67 0.47
CA ASP A 61 2.66 15.81 -0.14
C ASP A 61 4.14 15.82 0.30
N ASP A 62 4.45 15.56 1.57
CA ASP A 62 5.83 15.45 2.08
C ASP A 62 6.58 14.29 1.42
N LEU A 63 5.97 13.12 1.31
CA LEU A 63 6.56 11.96 0.66
C LEU A 63 6.88 12.25 -0.82
N GLU A 64 5.94 12.86 -1.54
CA GLU A 64 6.12 13.23 -2.94
C GLU A 64 7.26 14.23 -3.12
N GLN A 65 7.38 15.25 -2.26
CA GLN A 65 8.49 16.21 -2.32
C GLN A 65 9.84 15.55 -2.07
N ASN A 66 9.93 14.71 -1.04
CA ASN A 66 11.17 14.00 -0.71
C ASN A 66 11.56 13.00 -1.81
N MET A 67 10.59 12.29 -2.40
CA MET A 67 10.83 11.40 -3.53
C MET A 67 11.25 12.19 -4.79
N LEU A 68 10.59 13.31 -5.07
CA LEU A 68 10.96 14.19 -6.18
C LEU A 68 12.38 14.73 -6.02
N ARG A 69 12.81 15.06 -4.80
CA ARG A 69 14.17 15.52 -4.53
C ARG A 69 15.20 14.45 -4.93
N VAL A 70 15.06 13.24 -4.40
CA VAL A 70 15.93 12.09 -4.71
C VAL A 70 15.94 11.79 -6.22
N LEU A 71 14.77 11.78 -6.86
CA LEU A 71 14.65 11.47 -8.29
C LEU A 71 15.21 12.58 -9.19
N LYS A 72 15.01 13.86 -8.82
CA LYS A 72 15.51 15.03 -9.56
C LYS A 72 17.02 15.13 -9.52
N GLU A 73 17.61 14.88 -8.35
CA GLU A 73 19.06 14.95 -8.13
C GLU A 73 19.80 13.82 -8.86
N SER A 74 19.29 12.59 -8.81
CA SER A 74 20.04 11.42 -9.30
C SER A 74 19.80 11.05 -10.77
N VAL A 75 18.58 11.17 -11.31
CA VAL A 75 18.21 10.46 -12.55
C VAL A 75 17.51 11.37 -13.59
N LEU A 76 16.59 12.24 -13.17
CA LEU A 76 15.64 12.91 -14.07
C LEU A 76 16.30 13.78 -15.16
N SER A 77 17.38 14.50 -14.83
CA SER A 77 18.03 15.42 -15.78
C SER A 77 18.75 14.70 -16.94
N SER A 78 19.09 13.42 -16.77
CA SER A 78 19.66 12.57 -17.82
C SER A 78 18.57 11.84 -18.60
N VAL A 79 17.55 11.32 -17.90
CA VAL A 79 16.38 10.65 -18.51
C VAL A 79 15.64 11.58 -19.47
N LEU A 80 15.36 12.81 -19.04
CA LEU A 80 14.66 13.79 -19.87
C LEU A 80 15.44 14.16 -21.13
N LYS A 81 16.78 14.10 -21.08
CA LYS A 81 17.64 14.35 -22.25
C LYS A 81 17.71 13.17 -23.22
N GLN A 82 17.54 11.94 -22.74
CA GLN A 82 17.70 10.73 -23.57
C GLN A 82 16.40 10.23 -24.24
N GLY A 83 15.24 10.84 -24.00
CA GLY A 83 14.00 10.51 -24.72
C GLY A 83 13.43 9.09 -24.48
N ALA A 84 14.11 8.24 -23.70
CA ALA A 84 13.74 6.85 -23.43
C ALA A 84 12.62 6.67 -22.39
N GLY A 85 12.18 7.76 -21.74
CA GLY A 85 11.16 7.73 -20.68
C GLY A 85 11.68 7.12 -19.37
N ILE A 86 11.08 7.52 -18.24
CA ILE A 86 11.50 7.07 -16.89
C ILE A 86 11.39 5.56 -16.73
N LYS A 87 10.32 4.95 -17.28
CA LYS A 87 10.05 3.53 -17.17
C LYS A 87 11.14 2.66 -17.81
N GLY A 88 11.53 2.95 -19.05
CA GLY A 88 12.52 2.15 -19.78
C GLY A 88 13.92 2.24 -19.17
N ILE A 89 14.24 3.36 -18.52
CA ILE A 89 15.48 3.52 -17.78
C ILE A 89 15.44 2.77 -16.45
N LEU A 90 14.33 2.83 -15.73
CA LEU A 90 14.18 2.12 -14.46
C LEU A 90 14.27 0.60 -14.66
N GLU A 91 13.66 0.06 -15.72
CA GLU A 91 13.79 -1.35 -16.08
C GLU A 91 15.24 -1.77 -16.34
N LYS A 92 16.04 -0.92 -16.99
CA LYS A 92 17.47 -1.18 -17.21
C LYS A 92 18.26 -1.15 -15.92
N LEU A 93 18.02 -0.15 -15.06
CA LEU A 93 18.69 -0.05 -13.76
C LEU A 93 18.38 -1.26 -12.87
N LEU A 94 17.12 -1.71 -12.84
CA LEU A 94 16.70 -2.89 -12.09
C LEU A 94 17.39 -4.18 -12.58
N LYS A 95 17.62 -4.29 -13.89
CA LYS A 95 18.39 -5.40 -14.49
C LYS A 95 19.91 -5.29 -14.29
N GLY A 96 20.37 -4.28 -13.56
CA GLY A 96 21.80 -4.00 -13.39
C GLY A 96 22.49 -3.50 -14.67
N GLU A 97 21.72 -3.09 -15.69
CA GLU A 97 22.29 -2.53 -16.91
C GLU A 97 22.82 -1.13 -16.64
N LYS A 98 24.00 -0.84 -17.22
CA LYS A 98 24.54 0.51 -17.19
C LYS A 98 23.72 1.40 -18.10
N VAL A 99 23.07 2.40 -17.51
CA VAL A 99 22.42 3.48 -18.24
C VAL A 99 23.41 4.65 -18.33
N GLU A 100 23.89 4.91 -19.54
CA GLU A 100 24.83 5.99 -19.82
C GLU A 100 24.29 7.35 -19.33
N GLY A 101 25.13 8.13 -18.66
CA GLY A 101 24.77 9.46 -18.17
C GLY A 101 23.97 9.51 -16.87
N ILE A 102 23.57 8.37 -16.28
CA ILE A 102 23.01 8.33 -14.92
C ILE A 102 24.12 8.22 -13.88
N TYR A 103 24.96 7.19 -14.00
CA TYR A 103 26.05 6.94 -13.05
C TYR A 103 27.11 8.04 -13.06
N ASP A 104 27.31 8.72 -14.19
CA ASP A 104 28.32 9.79 -14.35
C ASP A 104 27.95 11.09 -13.61
N LYS A 105 26.69 11.22 -13.19
CA LYS A 105 26.18 12.39 -12.47
C LYS A 105 26.02 12.17 -10.97
N ILE A 106 26.17 10.93 -10.51
CA ILE A 106 26.13 10.60 -9.09
C ILE A 106 27.45 11.09 -8.48
N THR A 107 27.35 12.08 -7.60
CA THR A 107 28.50 12.62 -6.88
C THR A 107 28.82 11.80 -5.62
N ALA A 108 29.98 12.02 -5.04
CA ALA A 108 30.34 11.38 -3.76
C ALA A 108 29.41 11.86 -2.63
N GLU A 109 28.99 13.12 -2.71
CA GLU A 109 28.01 13.75 -1.82
C GLU A 109 26.65 13.07 -1.92
N ASP A 110 26.15 12.77 -3.12
CA ASP A 110 24.88 12.07 -3.32
C ASP A 110 24.90 10.66 -2.71
N ILE A 111 26.02 9.94 -2.86
CA ILE A 111 26.20 8.61 -2.27
C ILE A 111 26.26 8.71 -0.74
N ALA A 112 26.95 9.71 -0.21
CA ALA A 112 27.03 9.95 1.23
C ALA A 112 25.65 10.30 1.82
N GLU A 113 24.89 11.16 1.14
CA GLU A 113 23.54 11.52 1.55
C GLU A 113 22.59 10.32 1.50
N ALA A 114 22.65 9.51 0.43
CA ALA A 114 21.86 8.29 0.31
C ALA A 114 22.16 7.32 1.47
N LYS A 115 23.44 7.14 1.85
CA LYS A 115 23.84 6.33 2.99
C LYS A 115 23.30 6.85 4.32
N ILE A 116 23.32 8.16 4.53
CA ILE A 116 22.74 8.80 5.72
C ILE A 116 21.22 8.58 5.73
N ASN A 117 20.57 8.74 4.58
CA ASN A 117 19.13 8.62 4.48
C ASN A 117 18.62 7.19 4.73
N ILE A 118 19.40 6.14 4.40
CA ILE A 118 19.02 4.74 4.66
C ILE A 118 19.52 4.21 6.02
N ALA A 119 20.36 4.96 6.74
CA ALA A 119 20.82 4.61 8.07
C ALA A 119 19.63 4.53 9.05
N ALA A 120 19.80 3.93 10.23
CA ALA A 120 18.70 3.64 11.16
C ALA A 120 17.84 4.87 11.52
N ASP A 121 18.46 6.04 11.66
CA ASP A 121 17.86 7.35 11.96
C ASP A 121 17.57 8.20 10.71
N GLY A 122 17.87 7.67 9.53
CA GLY A 122 17.69 8.35 8.25
C GLY A 122 16.23 8.52 7.85
N TYR A 123 15.97 9.47 6.96
CA TYR A 123 14.61 9.71 6.45
C TYR A 123 14.06 8.45 5.78
N TRP A 124 14.82 7.72 4.97
CA TRP A 124 14.40 6.49 4.26
C TRP A 124 14.74 5.20 5.01
N SER A 125 14.99 5.28 6.32
CA SER A 125 15.23 4.10 7.13
C SER A 125 13.98 3.20 7.23
N ALA A 126 14.19 1.93 7.57
CA ALA A 126 13.09 0.99 7.80
C ALA A 126 12.19 1.46 8.96
N GLU A 127 12.78 2.05 10.00
CA GLU A 127 12.08 2.58 11.17
C GLU A 127 11.23 3.81 10.82
N SER A 128 11.81 4.79 10.13
CA SER A 128 11.12 6.01 9.70
C SER A 128 10.01 5.69 8.69
N THR A 129 10.27 4.79 7.74
CA THR A 129 9.30 4.43 6.69
C THR A 129 8.14 3.63 7.27
N SER A 130 8.41 2.68 8.16
CA SER A 130 7.36 1.92 8.82
C SER A 130 6.45 2.81 9.67
N SER A 131 7.01 3.77 10.42
CA SER A 131 6.24 4.75 11.17
C SER A 131 5.35 5.61 10.28
N ARG A 132 5.84 6.04 9.10
CA ARG A 132 5.02 6.79 8.13
C ARG A 132 3.87 5.95 7.58
N LEU A 133 4.09 4.66 7.28
CA LEU A 133 3.03 3.76 6.83
C LEU A 133 1.93 3.60 7.88
N VAL A 134 2.30 3.39 9.15
CA VAL A 134 1.33 3.26 10.25
C VAL A 134 0.59 4.57 10.51
N ASN A 135 1.29 5.70 10.52
CA ASN A 135 0.66 7.01 10.68
C ASN A 135 -0.32 7.32 9.54
N PHE A 136 0.01 6.91 8.32
CA PHE A 136 -0.89 7.04 7.17
C PHE A 136 -2.11 6.14 7.34
N ALA A 137 -1.92 4.88 7.74
CA ALA A 137 -3.01 3.95 8.04
C ALA A 137 -3.96 4.49 9.11
N LYS A 138 -3.41 5.03 10.22
CA LYS A 138 -4.18 5.73 11.27
C LYS A 138 -4.94 6.92 10.70
N ALA A 139 -4.31 7.76 9.88
CA ALA A 139 -4.96 8.94 9.31
C ALA A 139 -6.12 8.58 8.38
N VAL A 140 -5.97 7.58 7.50
CA VAL A 140 -7.04 7.18 6.57
C VAL A 140 -8.17 6.40 7.26
N SER A 141 -7.88 5.75 8.38
CA SER A 141 -8.87 4.99 9.16
C SER A 141 -9.65 5.87 10.13
N ASN A 142 -9.26 7.13 10.30
CA ASN A 142 -9.70 8.02 11.38
C ASN A 142 -9.33 7.47 12.77
N SER A 143 -8.13 6.89 12.89
CA SER A 143 -7.58 6.24 14.08
C SER A 143 -8.46 5.12 14.64
N ASP A 144 -9.25 4.46 13.79
CA ASP A 144 -10.16 3.38 14.15
C ASP A 144 -9.43 2.02 14.14
N PRO A 145 -9.15 1.40 15.31
CA PRO A 145 -8.41 0.14 15.38
C PRO A 145 -9.20 -1.05 14.79
N SER A 146 -10.53 -0.97 14.70
CA SER A 146 -11.35 -2.04 14.11
C SER A 146 -11.07 -2.25 12.62
N LYS A 147 -10.47 -1.26 11.95
CA LYS A 147 -10.00 -1.33 10.57
C LYS A 147 -8.55 -1.79 10.44
N GLY A 148 -7.87 -2.04 11.56
CA GLY A 148 -6.44 -2.33 11.59
C GLY A 148 -6.07 -3.59 10.79
N GLU A 149 -6.81 -4.68 10.92
CA GLU A 149 -6.56 -5.90 10.15
C GLU A 149 -6.72 -5.66 8.64
N MET A 150 -7.81 -4.99 8.22
CA MET A 150 -8.03 -4.63 6.82
C MET A 150 -6.88 -3.79 6.27
N LEU A 151 -6.36 -2.84 7.04
CA LEU A 151 -5.27 -1.97 6.63
C LEU A 151 -3.94 -2.72 6.59
N LYS A 152 -3.70 -3.64 7.54
CA LYS A 152 -2.53 -4.51 7.56
C LYS A 152 -2.48 -5.38 6.29
N ASP A 153 -3.61 -5.98 5.92
CA ASP A 153 -3.74 -6.76 4.68
C ASP A 153 -3.51 -5.90 3.43
N ALA A 154 -4.05 -4.68 3.40
CA ALA A 154 -3.83 -3.75 2.29
C ALA A 154 -2.35 -3.34 2.16
N ILE A 155 -1.64 -3.14 3.28
CA ILE A 155 -0.21 -2.87 3.29
C ILE A 155 0.58 -4.07 2.75
N ILE A 156 0.27 -5.29 3.19
CA ILE A 156 0.92 -6.52 2.70
C ILE A 156 0.75 -6.63 1.18
N GLN A 157 -0.48 -6.47 0.68
CA GLN A 157 -0.75 -6.47 -0.76
C GLN A 157 0.03 -5.37 -1.50
N GLY A 158 0.21 -4.20 -0.88
CA GLY A 158 1.04 -3.13 -1.41
C GLY A 158 2.50 -3.54 -1.59
N PHE A 159 3.09 -4.25 -0.60
CA PHE A 159 4.44 -4.79 -0.72
C PHE A 159 4.55 -5.88 -1.79
N ASP A 160 3.54 -6.75 -1.91
CA ASP A 160 3.51 -7.81 -2.93
C ASP A 160 3.46 -7.20 -4.34
N MET A 161 2.62 -6.19 -4.55
CA MET A 161 2.59 -5.43 -5.82
C MET A 161 3.94 -4.73 -6.09
N ALA A 162 4.57 -4.16 -5.06
CA ALA A 162 5.88 -3.54 -5.20
C ALA A 162 6.95 -4.56 -5.62
N LYS A 163 6.91 -5.78 -5.05
CA LYS A 163 7.79 -6.90 -5.44
C LYS A 163 7.58 -7.29 -6.90
N GLU A 164 6.33 -7.40 -7.35
CA GLU A 164 6.01 -7.70 -8.74
C GLU A 164 6.55 -6.62 -9.70
N ILE A 165 6.39 -5.34 -9.35
CA ILE A 165 6.91 -4.22 -10.13
C ILE A 165 8.45 -4.21 -10.14
N TRP A 166 9.06 -4.55 -9.00
CA TRP A 166 10.51 -4.65 -8.87
C TRP A 166 11.09 -5.76 -9.76
N GLY A 167 10.34 -6.84 -9.97
CA GLY A 167 10.68 -7.93 -10.89
C GLY A 167 11.66 -8.97 -10.31
N GLU A 168 12.14 -8.75 -9.10
CA GLU A 168 13.00 -9.66 -8.33
C GLU A 168 12.60 -9.64 -6.85
N GLU A 169 13.39 -10.26 -5.98
CA GLU A 169 13.23 -10.12 -4.53
C GLU A 169 13.46 -8.66 -4.10
N LEU A 170 12.58 -8.17 -3.21
CA LEU A 170 12.75 -6.84 -2.65
C LEU A 170 14.05 -6.78 -1.82
N PRO A 171 14.77 -5.64 -1.86
CA PRO A 171 15.92 -5.43 -1.00
C PRO A 171 15.59 -5.64 0.48
N GLU A 172 16.57 -6.10 1.26
CA GLU A 172 16.38 -6.43 2.68
C GLU A 172 15.74 -5.31 3.51
N ILE A 173 16.10 -4.06 3.26
CA ILE A 173 15.51 -2.89 3.93
C ILE A 173 13.98 -2.79 3.73
N CYS A 174 13.46 -3.26 2.60
CA CYS A 174 12.02 -3.29 2.33
C CYS A 174 11.33 -4.36 3.19
N ASN A 175 11.95 -5.53 3.35
CA ASN A 175 11.45 -6.59 4.23
C ASN A 175 11.44 -6.13 5.69
N GLN A 176 12.53 -5.50 6.14
CA GLN A 176 12.61 -4.88 7.47
C GLN A 176 11.52 -3.82 7.68
N THR A 177 11.27 -2.99 6.68
CA THR A 177 10.19 -1.99 6.73
C THR A 177 8.83 -2.67 6.90
N ARG A 178 8.56 -3.71 6.10
CA ARG A 178 7.31 -4.48 6.18
C ARG A 178 7.11 -5.08 7.57
N GLU A 179 8.12 -5.77 8.10
CA GLU A 179 8.05 -6.41 9.41
C GLU A 179 7.79 -5.40 10.54
N LEU A 180 8.55 -4.29 10.57
CA LEU A 180 8.33 -3.21 11.54
C LEU A 180 6.95 -2.59 11.42
N THR A 181 6.43 -2.42 10.19
CA THR A 181 5.07 -1.95 9.99
C THR A 181 4.04 -2.92 10.54
N MET A 182 4.20 -4.23 10.34
CA MET A 182 3.27 -5.23 10.90
C MET A 182 3.28 -5.18 12.43
N GLN A 183 4.46 -5.14 13.05
CA GLN A 183 4.61 -5.04 14.51
C GLN A 183 3.89 -3.78 15.05
N LYS A 184 4.15 -2.61 14.45
CA LYS A 184 3.52 -1.35 14.87
C LYS A 184 2.01 -1.30 14.64
N MET A 185 1.51 -1.97 13.60
CA MET A 185 0.07 -2.12 13.37
C MET A 185 -0.56 -3.01 14.44
N ASP A 186 0.10 -4.13 14.79
CA ASP A 186 -0.35 -5.04 15.84
C ASP A 186 -0.36 -4.34 17.21
N ASP A 187 0.70 -3.60 17.54
CA ASP A 187 0.76 -2.79 18.76
C ASP A 187 -0.40 -1.78 18.81
N TRP A 188 -0.61 -1.02 17.73
CA TRP A 188 -1.71 -0.06 17.65
C TRP A 188 -3.09 -0.69 17.82
N MET A 189 -3.33 -1.85 17.21
CA MET A 189 -4.62 -2.56 17.37
C MET A 189 -4.85 -3.01 18.81
N ASN A 190 -3.78 -3.31 19.55
CA ASN A 190 -3.84 -3.80 20.93
C ASN A 190 -3.73 -2.70 22.00
N GLU A 191 -3.38 -1.46 21.64
CA GLU A 191 -3.23 -0.31 22.57
C GLU A 191 -4.50 0.02 23.39
N ASN A 192 -5.69 -0.47 23.00
CA ASN A 192 -6.96 -0.19 23.66
C ASN A 192 -7.72 -1.45 24.13
N HIS A 193 -7.05 -2.60 24.22
CA HIS A 193 -7.63 -3.86 24.69
C HIS A 193 -7.27 -4.19 26.16
#